data_AF-A0A848V0C3-F1
#
_entry.id   AF-A0A848V0C3-F1
#
_cell.length_a   1.000
_cell.length_b   1.000
_cell.length_c   1.000
_cell.angle_alpha   90.00
_cell.angle_beta   90.00
_cell.angle_gamma   90.00
#
_symmetry.space_group_name_H-M   'P 1'
#
loop_
_entity.id
_entity.type
_entity.pdbx_description
1 polymer ?
#
loop_
_entity_poly.entity_id
_entity_poly.type
_entity_poly.pdbx_seq_one_letter_code
_entity_poly.pdbx_strand_id
1 'polypeptide(L)'
;MKRKILTLVLALIGTMSLTAQTGTVIDKIVAVVGDETILLSDVETMGLQMSQGRRPNDVIRCGAMEQLLFQKLLINQGKIDSIEVSEVEVDTKIDLQMNSIIAQLGGEDEFTAYYGKTPGEYKEILRDDYRERILVDKAQMQITQDVKVTPGEIHDLFNSIPKDSLPLIGEQIEFRKLVIDTEVTDDQKLRTREMLDSIRTLLVNGESSMLIQA
;
A
#
# COMPACT_ATOMS: atom_id res chain seq x y z
N MET A 1 -13.74 67.83 -33.66
CA MET A 1 -12.51 67.05 -33.39
C MET A 1 -12.71 65.93 -32.36
N LYS A 2 -13.48 66.13 -31.27
CA LYS A 2 -13.72 65.12 -30.22
C LYS A 2 -14.31 63.77 -30.71
N ARG A 3 -15.22 63.77 -31.69
CA ARG A 3 -15.79 62.55 -32.30
C ARG A 3 -14.81 61.72 -33.14
N LYS A 4 -13.78 62.36 -33.72
CA LYS A 4 -12.74 61.67 -34.50
C LYS A 4 -11.65 61.06 -33.59
N ILE A 5 -11.44 61.66 -32.42
CA ILE A 5 -10.54 61.11 -31.38
C ILE A 5 -11.21 59.89 -30.71
N LEU A 6 -12.51 59.94 -30.44
CA LEU A 6 -13.25 58.81 -29.85
C LEU A 6 -13.26 57.57 -30.76
N THR A 7 -13.36 57.77 -32.08
CA THR A 7 -13.34 56.67 -33.06
C THR A 7 -11.93 56.11 -33.28
N LEU A 8 -10.88 56.93 -33.13
CA LEU A 8 -9.48 56.47 -33.18
C LEU A 8 -9.10 55.64 -31.94
N VAL A 9 -9.58 56.01 -30.75
CA VAL A 9 -9.32 55.27 -29.50
C VAL A 9 -10.07 53.92 -29.51
N LEU A 10 -11.28 53.87 -30.04
CA LEU A 10 -12.04 52.61 -30.13
C LEU A 10 -11.45 51.63 -31.16
N ALA A 11 -10.82 52.14 -32.23
CA ALA A 11 -10.09 51.32 -33.20
C ALA A 11 -8.76 50.78 -32.65
N LEU A 12 -8.13 51.49 -31.71
CA LEU A 12 -6.86 51.06 -31.09
C LEU A 12 -7.05 49.97 -30.02
N ILE A 13 -8.26 49.86 -29.44
CA ILE A 13 -8.60 48.79 -28.49
C ILE A 13 -8.95 47.49 -29.21
N GLY A 14 -9.36 47.56 -30.48
CA GLY A 14 -9.72 46.39 -31.30
C GLY A 14 -8.56 45.55 -31.83
N THR A 15 -7.31 46.00 -31.67
CA THR A 15 -6.10 45.28 -32.14
C THR A 15 -5.33 44.57 -31.03
N MET A 16 -5.82 44.59 -29.78
CA MET A 16 -5.33 43.65 -28.78
C MET A 16 -5.77 42.26 -29.20
N SER A 17 -4.83 41.57 -29.85
CA SER A 17 -4.95 40.18 -30.24
C SER A 17 -5.36 39.39 -29.01
N LEU A 18 -6.57 38.83 -29.04
CA LEU A 18 -6.98 37.71 -28.22
C LEU A 18 -6.00 36.57 -28.53
N THR A 19 -4.88 36.55 -27.82
CA THR A 19 -4.13 35.32 -27.62
C THR A 19 -5.06 34.46 -26.78
N ALA A 20 -5.91 33.70 -27.48
CA ALA A 20 -6.60 32.59 -26.87
C ALA A 20 -5.54 31.79 -26.13
N GLN A 21 -5.71 31.67 -24.81
CA GLN A 21 -4.87 30.83 -23.99
C GLN A 21 -4.87 29.46 -24.67
N THR A 22 -3.75 29.08 -25.26
CA THR A 22 -3.52 27.71 -25.72
C THR A 22 -3.60 26.90 -24.44
N GLY A 23 -4.78 26.30 -24.20
CA GLY A 23 -5.06 25.58 -22.97
C GLY A 23 -3.92 24.62 -22.71
N THR A 24 -3.20 24.82 -21.60
CA THR A 24 -2.20 23.87 -21.14
C THR A 24 -2.92 22.54 -20.96
N VAL A 25 -2.58 21.55 -21.78
CA VAL A 25 -3.07 20.19 -21.63
C VAL A 25 -2.43 19.66 -20.34
N ILE A 26 -3.18 19.73 -19.25
CA ILE A 26 -2.72 19.33 -17.90
C ILE A 26 -2.49 17.82 -17.89
N ASP A 27 -3.43 17.06 -18.46
CA ASP A 27 -3.33 15.61 -18.61
C ASP A 27 -4.02 15.14 -19.89
N LYS A 28 -3.55 14.02 -20.43
CA LYS A 28 -4.08 13.43 -21.68
C LYS A 28 -4.79 12.11 -21.36
N ILE A 29 -5.92 11.88 -22.02
CA ILE A 29 -6.57 10.57 -22.02
C ILE A 29 -5.85 9.70 -23.05
N VAL A 30 -5.36 8.54 -22.60
CA VAL A 30 -4.64 7.57 -23.43
C VAL A 30 -5.59 6.50 -23.95
N ALA A 31 -6.59 6.11 -23.15
CA ALA A 31 -7.60 5.14 -23.52
C ALA A 31 -8.91 5.33 -22.73
N VAL A 32 -10.00 4.77 -23.24
CA VAL A 32 -11.32 4.75 -22.61
C VAL A 32 -11.87 3.32 -22.68
N VAL A 33 -12.37 2.81 -21.56
CA VAL A 33 -12.91 1.45 -21.41
C VAL A 33 -14.29 1.54 -20.77
N GLY A 34 -15.34 1.50 -21.59
CA GLY A 34 -16.71 1.74 -21.10
C GLY A 34 -16.85 3.16 -20.56
N ASP A 35 -17.21 3.27 -19.29
CA ASP A 35 -17.32 4.55 -18.57
C ASP A 35 -16.01 4.97 -17.86
N GLU A 36 -14.97 4.13 -17.91
CA GLU A 36 -13.67 4.40 -17.27
C GLU A 36 -12.68 5.02 -18.26
N THR A 37 -11.91 6.00 -17.80
CA THR A 37 -10.85 6.65 -18.60
C THR A 37 -9.48 6.39 -18.00
N ILE A 38 -8.47 6.20 -18.86
CA ILE A 38 -7.07 6.00 -18.46
C ILE A 38 -6.29 7.25 -18.85
N LEU A 39 -5.69 7.91 -17.86
CA LEU A 39 -4.89 9.11 -18.06
C LEU A 39 -3.43 8.77 -18.31
N LEU A 40 -2.70 9.70 -18.92
CA LEU A 40 -1.26 9.55 -19.15
C LEU A 40 -0.50 9.56 -17.83
N SER A 41 -0.94 10.38 -16.87
CA SER A 41 -0.39 10.41 -15.52
C SER A 41 -0.49 9.05 -14.81
N ASP A 42 -1.58 8.31 -15.00
CA ASP A 42 -1.77 6.97 -14.43
C ASP A 42 -0.73 5.99 -14.98
N VAL A 43 -0.54 5.98 -16.30
CA VAL A 43 0.42 5.09 -16.98
C VAL A 43 1.85 5.41 -16.54
N GLU A 44 2.22 6.68 -16.44
CA GLU A 44 3.56 7.08 -15.98
C GLU A 44 3.75 6.76 -14.49
N THR A 45 2.75 6.99 -13.64
CA THR A 45 2.81 6.67 -12.20
C THR A 45 2.96 5.17 -11.97
N MET A 46 2.17 4.37 -12.68
CA MET A 46 2.26 2.91 -12.60
C MET A 46 3.58 2.40 -13.19
N GLY A 47 4.05 2.97 -14.30
CA GLY A 47 5.35 2.65 -14.88
C GLY A 47 6.52 2.97 -13.95
N LEU A 48 6.45 4.09 -13.23
CA LEU A 48 7.42 4.46 -12.18
C LEU A 48 7.40 3.46 -11.03
N GLN A 49 6.22 2.99 -10.62
CA GLN A 49 6.09 1.96 -9.58
C GLN A 49 6.69 0.63 -10.03
N MET A 50 6.38 0.16 -11.25
CA MET A 50 6.92 -1.08 -11.81
C MET A 50 8.44 -1.05 -11.99
N SER A 51 9.00 0.12 -12.26
CA SER A 51 10.44 0.32 -12.46
C SER A 51 11.20 0.64 -11.17
N GLN A 52 10.54 0.55 -10.00
CA GLN A 52 11.13 0.86 -8.68
C GLN A 52 11.75 2.26 -8.63
N GLY A 53 11.04 3.25 -9.20
CA GLY A 53 11.46 4.66 -9.21
C GLY A 53 12.45 5.05 -10.31
N ARG A 54 12.77 4.15 -11.25
CA ARG A 54 13.57 4.48 -12.45
C ARG A 54 12.66 5.05 -13.55
N ARG A 55 13.21 5.69 -14.58
CA ARG A 55 12.38 6.09 -15.72
C ARG A 55 11.87 4.84 -16.45
N PRO A 56 10.55 4.65 -16.62
CA PRO A 56 10.02 3.51 -17.33
C PRO A 56 10.43 3.58 -18.81
N ASN A 57 10.87 2.44 -19.34
CA ASN A 57 11.07 2.28 -20.78
C ASN A 57 9.72 1.98 -21.46
N ASP A 58 9.69 1.92 -22.79
CA ASP A 58 8.44 1.74 -23.52
C ASP A 58 7.79 0.38 -23.25
N VAL A 59 8.57 -0.67 -22.97
CA VAL A 59 8.05 -1.99 -22.58
C VAL A 59 7.30 -1.93 -21.25
N ILE A 60 7.87 -1.25 -20.25
CA ILE A 60 7.22 -1.06 -18.94
C ILE A 60 5.97 -0.19 -19.08
N ARG A 61 6.01 0.87 -19.91
CA ARG A 61 4.82 1.68 -20.18
C ARG A 61 3.70 0.87 -20.83
N CYS A 62 4.02 0.00 -21.79
CA CYS A 62 3.05 -0.92 -22.39
C CYS A 62 2.47 -1.85 -21.33
N GLY A 63 3.30 -2.47 -20.48
CA GLY A 63 2.81 -3.33 -19.40
C GLY A 63 1.94 -2.60 -18.38
N ALA A 64 2.30 -1.36 -18.03
CA ALA A 64 1.48 -0.51 -17.16
C ALA A 64 0.12 -0.19 -17.81
N MET A 65 0.12 0.16 -19.10
CA MET A 65 -1.11 0.41 -19.86
C MET A 65 -2.00 -0.84 -19.94
N GLU A 66 -1.42 -2.02 -20.19
CA GLU A 66 -2.16 -3.29 -20.21
C GLU A 66 -2.79 -3.58 -18.85
N GLN A 67 -2.06 -3.38 -17.75
CA GLN A 67 -2.59 -3.61 -16.41
C GLN A 67 -3.71 -2.63 -16.05
N LEU A 68 -3.56 -1.34 -16.38
CA LEU A 68 -4.61 -0.34 -16.20
C LEU A 68 -5.85 -0.65 -17.04
N LEU A 69 -5.65 -1.10 -18.28
CA LEU A 69 -6.75 -1.49 -19.17
C LEU A 69 -7.52 -2.68 -18.60
N PHE A 70 -6.82 -3.69 -18.11
CA PHE A 70 -7.44 -4.85 -17.47
C PHE A 70 -8.19 -4.45 -16.18
N GLN A 71 -7.59 -3.58 -15.36
CA GLN A 71 -8.23 -3.07 -14.14
C GLN A 71 -9.53 -2.32 -14.45
N LYS A 72 -9.48 -1.36 -15.39
CA LYS A 72 -10.67 -0.59 -15.79
C LYS A 72 -11.74 -1.46 -16.45
N LEU A 73 -11.35 -2.51 -17.18
CA LEU A 73 -12.28 -3.51 -17.72
C LEU A 73 -13.02 -4.24 -16.59
N LEU A 74 -12.30 -4.71 -15.56
CA LEU A 74 -12.92 -5.39 -14.42
C LEU A 74 -13.82 -4.47 -13.59
N ILE A 75 -13.45 -3.19 -13.43
CA ILE A 75 -14.31 -2.19 -12.78
C ILE A 75 -15.61 -2.03 -13.56
N ASN A 76 -15.53 -1.85 -14.87
CA ASN A 76 -16.70 -1.71 -15.73
C ASN A 76 -17.58 -2.97 -15.66
N GLN A 77 -16.99 -4.16 -15.73
CA GLN A 77 -17.72 -5.42 -15.59
C GLN A 77 -18.37 -5.57 -14.22
N GLY A 78 -17.66 -5.24 -13.13
CA GLY A 78 -18.21 -5.28 -11.78
C GLY A 78 -19.38 -4.31 -11.56
N LYS A 79 -19.38 -3.16 -12.24
CA LYS A 79 -20.52 -2.23 -12.26
C LYS A 79 -21.72 -2.82 -13.01
N ILE A 80 -21.49 -3.46 -14.15
CA ILE A 80 -22.55 -4.15 -14.93
C ILE A 80 -23.16 -5.29 -14.12
N ASP A 81 -22.32 -6.09 -13.45
CA ASP A 81 -22.72 -7.21 -12.61
C ASP A 81 -23.23 -6.77 -11.21
N SER A 82 -23.28 -5.46 -10.97
CA SER A 82 -23.80 -4.85 -9.73
C SER A 82 -23.13 -5.38 -8.46
N ILE A 83 -21.82 -5.58 -8.49
CA ILE A 83 -21.03 -6.02 -7.34
C ILE A 83 -20.95 -4.88 -6.32
N GLU A 84 -21.49 -5.11 -5.13
CA GLU A 84 -21.47 -4.12 -4.06
C GLU A 84 -20.18 -4.18 -3.21
N VAL A 85 -19.63 -3.00 -2.92
CA VAL A 85 -18.51 -2.81 -2.00
C VAL A 85 -19.02 -2.04 -0.79
N SER A 86 -18.86 -2.63 0.40
CA SER A 86 -19.31 -1.99 1.64
C SER A 86 -18.28 -0.99 2.14
N GLU A 87 -18.73 0.13 2.72
CA GLU A 87 -17.83 1.13 3.30
C GLU A 87 -16.98 0.56 4.44
N VAL A 88 -17.52 -0.41 5.21
CA VAL A 88 -16.79 -1.09 6.28
C VAL A 88 -15.58 -1.85 5.74
N GLU A 89 -15.72 -2.49 4.57
CA GLU A 89 -14.64 -3.22 3.92
C GLU A 89 -13.54 -2.28 3.42
N VAL A 90 -13.94 -1.15 2.83
CA VAL A 90 -13.03 -0.08 2.39
C VAL A 90 -12.25 0.48 3.59
N ASP A 91 -12.96 0.87 4.65
CA ASP A 91 -12.36 1.42 5.86
C ASP A 91 -11.37 0.44 6.49
N THR A 92 -11.74 -0.84 6.59
CA THR A 92 -10.87 -1.88 7.14
C THR A 92 -9.59 -2.04 6.35
N LYS A 93 -9.67 -2.05 5.01
CA LYS A 93 -8.49 -2.17 4.14
C LYS A 93 -7.58 -0.95 4.24
N ILE A 94 -8.16 0.25 4.30
CA ILE A 94 -7.38 1.48 4.44
C ILE A 94 -6.70 1.53 5.80
N ASP A 95 -7.40 1.17 6.88
CA ASP A 95 -6.84 1.17 8.23
C ASP A 95 -5.66 0.20 8.35
N LEU A 96 -5.75 -0.99 7.75
CA LEU A 96 -4.64 -1.94 7.68
C LEU A 96 -3.43 -1.35 6.94
N GLN A 97 -3.65 -0.70 5.80
CA GLN A 97 -2.58 -0.05 5.05
C GLN A 97 -1.95 1.10 5.85
N MET A 98 -2.78 1.95 6.45
CA MET A 98 -2.33 3.11 7.23
C MET A 98 -1.48 2.69 8.41
N ASN A 99 -1.92 1.67 9.15
CA ASN A 99 -1.15 1.11 10.26
C ASN A 99 0.21 0.58 9.80
N SER A 100 0.28 -0.06 8.62
CA SER A 100 1.55 -0.51 8.04
C SER A 100 2.48 0.67 7.69
N ILE A 101 1.95 1.73 7.09
CA ILE A 101 2.73 2.90 6.69
C ILE A 101 3.23 3.66 7.94
N ILE A 102 2.36 3.89 8.92
CA ILE A 102 2.69 4.58 10.18
C ILE A 102 3.76 3.79 10.95
N ALA A 103 3.61 2.47 11.03
CA ALA A 103 4.61 1.60 11.68
C ALA A 103 5.97 1.66 10.97
N GLN A 104 5.99 1.72 9.64
CA GLN A 104 7.23 1.83 8.87
C GLN A 104 7.91 3.19 9.02
N LEU A 105 7.14 4.27 9.16
CA LEU A 105 7.66 5.63 9.33
C LEU A 105 8.03 5.98 10.78
N GLY A 106 7.56 5.19 11.76
CA GLY A 106 7.92 5.34 13.17
C GLY A 106 6.95 6.19 13.98
N GLY A 107 5.74 6.48 13.47
CA GLY A 107 4.69 7.19 14.20
C GLY A 107 3.84 8.13 13.35
N GLU A 108 2.76 8.66 13.93
CA GLU A 108 1.83 9.57 13.25
C GLU A 108 2.44 10.96 12.99
N ASP A 109 3.34 11.42 13.86
CA ASP A 109 4.03 12.70 13.69
C ASP A 109 4.93 12.69 12.44
N GLU A 110 5.70 11.61 12.25
CA GLU A 110 6.56 11.43 11.08
C GLU A 110 5.76 11.20 9.79
N PHE A 111 4.62 10.51 9.89
CA PHE A 111 3.68 10.41 8.79
C PHE A 111 3.22 11.80 8.30
N THR A 112 2.82 12.66 9.25
CA THR A 112 2.33 14.00 8.94
C THR A 112 3.44 14.89 8.38
N ALA A 113 4.68 14.75 8.89
CA ALA A 113 5.85 15.46 8.37
C ALA A 113 6.21 15.03 6.93
N TYR A 114 6.08 13.74 6.61
CA TYR A 114 6.41 13.20 5.29
C TYR A 114 5.34 13.50 4.23
N TYR A 115 4.06 13.26 4.55
CA TYR A 115 2.95 13.43 3.59
C TYR A 115 2.32 14.83 3.61
N GLY A 116 2.60 15.64 4.63
CA GLY A 116 2.02 16.98 4.79
C GLY A 116 0.51 16.99 5.02
N LYS A 117 -0.06 15.83 5.43
CA LYS A 117 -1.49 15.62 5.67
C LYS A 117 -1.68 14.79 6.93
N THR A 118 -2.79 15.00 7.62
CA THR A 118 -3.15 14.14 8.75
C THR A 118 -3.55 12.74 8.26
N PRO A 119 -3.41 11.69 9.09
CA PRO A 119 -3.86 10.34 8.74
C PRO A 119 -5.33 10.28 8.27
N GLY A 120 -6.21 11.08 8.88
CA GLY A 120 -7.63 11.15 8.51
C GLY A 120 -7.86 11.76 7.12
N GLU A 121 -7.18 12.85 6.79
CA GLU A 121 -7.29 13.46 5.45
C GLU A 121 -6.72 12.55 4.37
N TYR A 122 -5.63 11.83 4.68
CA TYR A 122 -5.04 10.88 3.75
C TYR A 122 -5.95 9.67 3.51
N LYS A 123 -6.65 9.20 4.56
CA LYS A 123 -7.66 8.13 4.44
C LYS A 123 -8.77 8.48 3.45
N GLU A 124 -9.26 9.72 3.47
CA GLU A 124 -10.30 10.17 2.52
C GLU A 124 -9.82 10.19 1.07
N ILE A 125 -8.56 10.54 0.82
CA ILE A 125 -7.96 10.49 -0.53
C ILE A 125 -7.91 9.04 -1.04
N LEU A 126 -7.64 8.08 -0.16
CA LEU A 126 -7.51 6.67 -0.53
C LEU A 126 -8.86 5.94 -0.70
N ARG A 127 -9.98 6.51 -0.23
CA ARG A 127 -11.29 5.81 -0.24
C ARG A 127 -11.68 5.34 -1.64
N ASP A 128 -11.61 6.24 -2.62
CA ASP A 128 -12.08 5.93 -3.97
C ASP A 128 -11.17 4.88 -4.65
N ASP A 129 -9.85 5.05 -4.55
CA ASP A 129 -8.86 4.09 -5.05
C ASP A 129 -9.05 2.69 -4.44
N TYR A 130 -9.26 2.60 -3.12
CA TYR A 130 -9.46 1.31 -2.46
C TYR A 130 -10.81 0.69 -2.78
N ARG A 131 -11.86 1.50 -2.95
CA ARG A 131 -13.16 1.01 -3.41
C ARG A 131 -13.05 0.38 -4.80
N GLU A 132 -12.34 1.02 -5.72
CA GLU A 132 -12.07 0.45 -7.05
C GLU A 132 -11.26 -0.85 -6.96
N ARG A 133 -10.21 -0.91 -6.14
CA ARG A 133 -9.42 -2.14 -5.94
C ARG A 133 -10.24 -3.30 -5.40
N ILE A 134 -11.08 -3.05 -4.39
CA ILE A 134 -11.94 -4.07 -3.81
C ILE A 134 -12.96 -4.57 -4.85
N LEU A 135 -13.51 -3.67 -5.66
CA LEU A 135 -14.42 -4.05 -6.74
C LEU A 135 -13.73 -4.97 -7.76
N VAL A 136 -12.49 -4.65 -8.15
CA VAL A 136 -11.67 -5.49 -9.05
C VAL A 136 -11.44 -6.88 -8.46
N ASP A 137 -11.03 -6.95 -7.20
CA ASP A 137 -10.78 -8.22 -6.52
C ASP A 137 -12.05 -9.08 -6.46
N LYS A 138 -13.20 -8.48 -6.12
CA LYS A 138 -14.50 -9.19 -6.10
C LYS A 138 -14.94 -9.65 -7.48
N ALA A 139 -14.80 -8.81 -8.50
CA ALA A 139 -15.11 -9.19 -9.87
C ALA A 139 -14.26 -10.39 -10.33
N GLN A 140 -12.96 -10.37 -10.02
CA GLN A 140 -12.08 -11.49 -10.33
C GLN A 140 -12.46 -12.77 -9.57
N MET A 141 -12.81 -12.67 -8.28
CA MET A 141 -13.29 -13.82 -7.50
C MET A 141 -14.58 -14.41 -8.08
N GLN A 142 -15.53 -13.58 -8.49
CA GLN A 142 -16.78 -14.05 -9.10
C GLN A 142 -16.53 -14.79 -10.42
N ILE A 143 -15.62 -14.29 -11.27
CA ILE A 143 -15.24 -14.95 -12.53
C ILE A 143 -14.59 -16.32 -12.27
N THR A 144 -13.79 -16.43 -11.22
CA THR A 144 -13.01 -17.65 -10.92
C THR A 144 -13.74 -18.65 -10.03
N GLN A 145 -14.92 -18.30 -9.50
CA GLN A 145 -15.66 -19.12 -8.54
C GLN A 145 -16.07 -20.49 -9.10
N ASP A 146 -16.37 -20.58 -10.40
CA ASP A 146 -16.83 -21.81 -11.03
C ASP A 146 -15.69 -22.72 -11.53
N VAL A 147 -14.43 -22.28 -11.39
CA VAL A 147 -13.27 -23.07 -11.82
C VAL A 147 -13.06 -24.21 -10.84
N LYS A 148 -13.33 -25.44 -11.29
CA LYS A 148 -13.08 -26.67 -10.53
C LYS A 148 -11.86 -27.37 -11.07
N VAL A 149 -10.90 -27.64 -10.18
CA VAL A 149 -9.70 -28.42 -10.50
C VAL A 149 -9.98 -29.89 -10.21
N THR A 150 -9.70 -30.77 -11.18
CA THR A 150 -9.87 -32.21 -11.05
C THR A 150 -8.59 -32.89 -10.54
N PRO A 151 -8.69 -34.03 -9.83
CA PRO A 151 -7.49 -34.79 -9.44
C PRO A 151 -6.62 -35.24 -10.62
N GLY A 152 -7.24 -35.49 -11.79
CA GLY A 152 -6.52 -35.85 -13.03
C GLY A 152 -5.60 -34.73 -13.50
N GLU A 153 -6.10 -33.49 -13.55
CA GLU A 153 -5.29 -32.31 -13.91
C GLU A 153 -4.14 -32.09 -12.92
N ILE A 154 -4.36 -32.36 -11.63
CA ILE A 154 -3.29 -32.27 -10.62
C ILE A 154 -2.20 -33.32 -10.88
N HIS A 155 -2.59 -34.56 -11.23
CA HIS A 155 -1.63 -35.61 -11.57
C HIS A 155 -0.85 -35.28 -12.86
N ASP A 156 -1.54 -34.78 -13.88
CA ASP A 156 -0.92 -34.39 -15.14
C ASP A 156 0.05 -33.22 -14.92
N LEU A 157 -0.33 -32.22 -14.12
CA LEU A 157 0.55 -31.11 -13.72
C LEU A 157 1.77 -31.62 -12.95
N PHE A 158 1.57 -32.48 -11.93
CA PHE A 158 2.67 -33.04 -11.14
C PHE A 158 3.65 -33.83 -12.01
N ASN A 159 3.15 -34.64 -12.94
CA ASN A 159 3.98 -35.42 -13.86
C ASN A 159 4.70 -34.56 -14.91
N SER A 160 4.18 -33.37 -15.21
CA SER A 160 4.82 -32.42 -16.13
C SER A 160 6.01 -31.67 -15.50
N ILE A 161 6.09 -31.62 -14.17
CA ILE A 161 7.18 -30.95 -13.45
C ILE A 161 8.45 -31.81 -13.57
N PRO A 162 9.58 -31.26 -14.07
CA PRO A 162 10.85 -31.98 -14.09
C PRO A 162 11.24 -32.46 -12.69
N LYS A 163 11.70 -33.71 -12.57
CA LYS A 163 12.08 -34.30 -11.27
C LYS A 163 13.18 -33.52 -10.54
N ASP A 164 14.03 -32.80 -11.28
CA ASP A 164 15.11 -31.97 -10.76
C ASP A 164 14.60 -30.63 -10.17
N SER A 165 13.34 -30.26 -10.43
CA SER A 165 12.70 -29.04 -9.92
C SER A 165 11.73 -29.30 -8.78
N LEU A 166 11.64 -30.55 -8.28
CA LEU A 166 10.81 -30.85 -7.12
C LEU A 166 11.53 -30.36 -5.86
N PRO A 167 10.87 -29.51 -5.04
CA PRO A 167 11.47 -29.02 -3.80
C PRO A 167 11.73 -30.18 -2.84
N LEU A 168 12.94 -30.23 -2.30
CA LEU A 168 13.28 -31.18 -1.23
C LEU A 168 12.55 -30.75 0.03
N ILE A 169 11.54 -31.53 0.43
CA ILE A 169 10.90 -31.37 1.73
C ILE A 169 11.89 -31.89 2.77
N GLY A 170 12.32 -31.02 3.68
CA GLY A 170 13.23 -31.40 4.77
C GLY A 170 12.62 -32.50 5.65
N GLU A 171 13.48 -33.25 6.34
CA GLU A 171 13.04 -34.28 7.28
C GLU A 171 12.14 -33.67 8.37
N GLN A 172 10.95 -34.24 8.57
CA GLN A 172 10.07 -33.87 9.66
C GLN A 172 10.43 -34.72 10.88
N ILE A 173 10.87 -34.07 11.97
CA ILE A 173 11.23 -34.73 13.23
C ILE A 173 10.12 -34.46 14.25
N GLU A 174 9.50 -35.52 14.75
CA GLU A 174 8.57 -35.45 15.88
C GLU A 174 9.33 -35.68 17.18
N PHE A 175 9.24 -34.75 18.14
CA PHE A 175 9.82 -34.91 19.48
C PHE A 175 8.81 -34.59 20.57
N ARG A 176 8.99 -35.22 21.74
CA ARG A 176 8.16 -35.01 22.92
C ARG A 176 8.97 -34.29 23.99
N LYS A 177 8.49 -33.13 24.46
CA LYS A 177 9.13 -32.34 25.52
C LYS A 177 8.38 -32.54 26.84
N LEU A 178 9.08 -33.01 27.87
CA LEU A 178 8.62 -32.96 29.25
C LEU A 178 9.26 -31.74 29.92
N VAL A 179 8.45 -30.78 30.36
CA VAL A 179 8.93 -29.62 31.13
C VAL A 179 8.55 -29.84 32.59
N ILE A 180 9.54 -29.80 33.47
CA ILE A 180 9.34 -29.82 34.93
C ILE A 180 9.68 -28.42 35.41
N ASP A 181 8.66 -27.63 35.72
CA ASP A 181 8.86 -26.33 36.36
C ASP A 181 9.19 -26.59 37.84
N THR A 182 10.42 -26.29 38.24
CA THR A 182 10.82 -26.38 39.66
C THR A 182 10.29 -25.18 40.42
N GLU A 183 9.59 -25.42 41.52
CA GLU A 183 9.21 -24.35 42.45
C GLU A 183 10.44 -23.81 43.19
N VAL A 184 10.55 -22.49 43.32
CA VAL A 184 11.64 -21.85 44.06
C VAL A 184 11.51 -22.18 45.54
N THR A 185 12.43 -22.99 46.06
CA THR A 185 12.54 -23.30 47.50
C THR A 185 12.69 -22.05 48.36
N ASP A 186 12.13 -22.07 49.57
CA ASP A 186 12.22 -20.93 50.49
C ASP A 186 13.66 -20.59 50.89
N ASP A 187 14.57 -21.58 50.92
CA ASP A 187 16.02 -21.36 51.10
C ASP A 187 16.63 -20.50 50.00
N GLN A 188 16.22 -20.68 48.74
CA GLN A 188 16.71 -19.87 47.63
C GLN A 188 16.17 -18.44 47.72
N LYS A 189 14.91 -18.26 48.14
CA LYS A 189 14.34 -16.93 48.39
C LYS A 189 15.09 -16.22 49.51
N LEU A 190 15.40 -16.92 50.60
CA LEU A 190 16.14 -16.38 51.73
C LEU A 190 17.56 -15.96 51.32
N ARG A 191 18.30 -16.83 50.63
CA ARG A 191 19.64 -16.50 50.10
C ARG A 191 19.63 -15.28 49.19
N THR A 192 18.65 -15.21 48.29
CA THR A 192 18.51 -14.08 47.38
C THR A 192 18.18 -12.79 48.15
N ARG A 193 17.30 -12.89 49.15
CA ARG A 193 16.95 -11.74 50.00
C ARG A 193 18.14 -11.24 50.81
N GLU A 194 18.89 -12.14 51.43
CA GLU A 194 20.13 -11.81 52.16
C GLU A 194 21.16 -11.15 51.24
N MET A 195 21.33 -11.66 50.03
CA MET A 195 22.19 -11.04 49.02
C MET A 195 21.72 -9.63 48.66
N LEU A 196 20.42 -9.45 48.38
CA LEU A 196 19.86 -8.13 48.05
C LEU A 196 19.94 -7.14 49.22
N ASP A 197 19.71 -7.59 50.45
CA ASP A 197 19.83 -6.76 51.66
C ASP A 197 21.30 -6.38 51.94
N SER A 198 22.25 -7.28 51.66
CA SER A 198 23.69 -6.96 51.74
C SER A 198 24.10 -5.90 50.72
N ILE A 199 23.63 -6.02 49.48
CA ILE A 199 23.85 -5.03 48.42
C ILE A 199 23.23 -3.69 48.79
N ARG A 200 21.98 -3.68 49.29
CA ARG A 200 21.31 -2.48 49.76
C ARG A 200 22.08 -1.79 50.89
N THR A 201 22.59 -2.56 51.84
CA THR A 201 23.38 -2.02 52.96
C THR A 201 24.66 -1.35 52.46
N LEU A 202 25.37 -1.97 51.51
CA LEU A 202 26.57 -1.40 50.88
C LEU A 202 26.26 -0.10 50.11
N LEU A 203 25.12 -0.03 49.42
CA LEU A 203 24.66 1.17 48.72
C LEU A 203 24.30 2.31 49.69
N VAL A 204 23.60 2.01 50.78
CA VAL A 204 23.19 3.02 51.79
C VAL A 204 24.38 3.56 52.57
N ASN A 205 25.37 2.71 52.86
CA ASN A 205 26.60 3.11 53.56
C ASN A 205 27.59 3.86 52.64
N GLY A 206 27.28 3.99 51.35
CA GLY A 206 28.12 4.71 50.38
C GLY A 206 29.39 3.96 49.97
N GLU A 207 29.50 2.67 50.30
CA GLU A 207 30.68 1.84 50.01
C GLU A 207 30.67 1.29 48.56
N SER A 208 29.56 1.46 47.83
CA SER A 208 29.44 1.06 46.42
C SER A 208 28.53 2.01 45.64
N SER A 209 28.95 2.39 44.44
CA SER A 209 28.15 3.12 43.44
C SER A 209 27.90 2.15 42.28
N MET A 210 26.78 1.43 42.32
CA MET A 210 26.35 0.66 41.15
C MET A 210 25.67 1.59 40.15
N LEU A 211 26.49 2.28 39.36
CA LEU A 211 26.12 2.57 37.98
C LEU A 211 26.07 1.24 37.25
N ILE A 212 24.90 0.62 37.19
CA ILE A 212 24.63 -0.45 36.24
C ILE A 212 24.71 0.21 34.86
N GLN A 213 25.82 0.04 34.16
CA GLN A 213 25.87 0.25 32.73
C GLN A 213 24.90 -0.74 32.10
N ALA A 214 23.75 -0.22 31.68
CA ALA A 214 22.87 -0.83 30.70
C ALA A 214 23.40 -0.55 29.29
#